data_AF-A0A2V7T973-F1
#
_entry.id   AF-A0A2V7T973-F1
#
_cell.length_a   1.000
_cell.length_b   1.000
_cell.length_c   1.000
_cell.angle_alpha   90.00
_cell.angle_beta   90.00
_cell.angle_gamma   90.00
#
_symmetry.space_group_name_H-M   'P 1'
#
loop_
_entity.id
_entity.type
_entity.pdbx_description
1 polymer ?
#
loop_
_entity_poly.entity_id
_entity_poly.type
_entity_poly.pdbx_seq_one_letter_code
_entity_poly.pdbx_strand_id
1 'polypeptide(L)'
;PFVSWEDVDEGPTHIGAPLHVYRLDGQGDTRNPVFGGPLIEVPLSWGYNRGSWALWTRLQPLLRQPVVRRLRLAGIAAHSGLLRRICLSPEASSVAAMLTLSRRLIDQGVQYLHMSWHSVSLQPGLTPYTATAADVERLYATIESYIDRLAAIVPIRFRTVSEAAEILAPPL
;
A
#
# COMPACT_ATOMS: atom_id res chain seq x y z
N PRO A 1 -3.34 -5.98 0.31
CA PRO A 1 -2.70 -7.30 0.53
C PRO A 1 -2.05 -7.55 1.91
N PHE A 2 -1.75 -6.53 2.74
CA PHE A 2 -0.94 -6.72 3.97
C PHE A 2 -1.52 -6.12 5.27
N VAL A 3 -2.70 -5.49 5.21
CA VAL A 3 -3.32 -4.79 6.35
C VAL A 3 -4.60 -5.53 6.75
N SER A 4 -4.87 -5.62 8.05
CA SER A 4 -6.16 -6.06 8.58
C SER A 4 -6.72 -4.95 9.47
N TRP A 5 -8.02 -4.69 9.32
CA TRP A 5 -8.77 -3.74 10.13
C TRP A 5 -9.63 -4.44 11.20
N GLU A 6 -9.58 -5.77 11.28
CA GLU A 6 -10.37 -6.58 12.22
C GLU A 6 -10.17 -6.16 13.69
N ASP A 7 -8.94 -5.79 14.07
CA ASP A 7 -8.63 -5.37 15.46
C ASP A 7 -9.01 -3.92 15.76
N VAL A 8 -9.43 -3.13 14.75
CA VAL A 8 -9.73 -1.71 14.88
C VAL A 8 -11.24 -1.50 15.00
N ASP A 9 -12.01 -2.07 14.07
CA ASP A 9 -13.46 -1.80 13.95
C ASP A 9 -14.25 -2.99 13.38
N GLU A 10 -13.74 -4.23 13.53
CA GLU A 10 -14.28 -5.42 12.86
C GLU A 10 -14.32 -5.27 11.32
N GLY A 11 -13.53 -4.34 10.77
CA GLY A 11 -13.43 -4.08 9.35
C GLY A 11 -12.75 -5.20 8.56
N PRO A 12 -12.72 -5.08 7.22
CA PRO A 12 -12.19 -6.13 6.36
C PRO A 12 -10.70 -6.36 6.60
N THR A 13 -10.28 -7.61 6.40
CA THR A 13 -8.87 -7.95 6.27
C THR A 13 -8.47 -7.97 4.80
N HIS A 14 -7.36 -7.30 4.48
CA HIS A 14 -6.74 -7.37 3.17
C HIS A 14 -5.49 -8.26 3.20
N ILE A 15 -5.18 -8.93 4.31
CA ILE A 15 -4.04 -9.85 4.40
C ILE A 15 -4.27 -11.03 3.47
N GLY A 16 -3.42 -11.17 2.46
CA GLY A 16 -3.54 -12.22 1.43
C GLY A 16 -4.38 -11.81 0.21
N ALA A 17 -4.90 -10.58 0.16
CA ALA A 17 -5.55 -10.07 -1.05
C ALA A 17 -4.56 -10.05 -2.25
N PRO A 18 -5.05 -10.15 -3.50
CA PRO A 18 -4.23 -9.97 -4.70
C PRO A 18 -3.49 -8.64 -4.74
N LEU A 19 -2.37 -8.62 -5.48
CA LEU A 19 -1.64 -7.40 -5.82
C LEU A 19 -2.14 -6.74 -7.11
N HIS A 20 -2.63 -7.57 -8.04
CA HIS A 20 -3.19 -7.12 -9.31
C HIS A 20 -4.63 -6.67 -9.14
N VAL A 21 -5.16 -5.94 -10.12
CA VAL A 21 -6.59 -5.57 -10.18
C VAL A 21 -7.42 -6.84 -10.35
N TYR A 22 -8.55 -6.93 -9.64
CA TYR A 22 -9.43 -8.10 -9.67
C TYR A 22 -10.90 -7.73 -9.48
N ARG A 23 -11.78 -8.68 -9.73
CA ARG A 23 -13.23 -8.51 -9.60
C ARG A 23 -13.78 -9.07 -8.31
N LEU A 24 -14.87 -8.49 -7.84
CA LEU A 24 -15.60 -8.84 -6.62
C LEU A 24 -17.12 -8.87 -6.87
N ASP A 25 -17.84 -9.62 -6.05
CA ASP A 25 -19.31 -9.69 -6.03
C ASP A 25 -19.96 -8.72 -5.02
N GLY A 26 -19.17 -8.16 -4.11
CA GLY A 26 -19.64 -7.26 -3.04
C GLY A 26 -20.36 -7.98 -1.89
N GLN A 27 -20.37 -9.32 -1.86
CA GLN A 27 -21.07 -10.12 -0.84
C GLN A 27 -20.11 -11.03 -0.07
N GLY A 28 -18.95 -11.37 -0.65
CA GLY A 28 -17.95 -12.25 -0.05
C GLY A 28 -16.76 -11.54 0.59
N ASP A 29 -15.78 -12.36 0.97
CA ASP A 29 -14.48 -11.89 1.42
C ASP A 29 -13.77 -11.11 0.30
N THR A 30 -13.49 -9.83 0.56
CA THR A 30 -12.84 -8.90 -0.39
C THR A 30 -11.47 -9.37 -0.89
N ARG A 31 -10.87 -10.40 -0.29
CA ARG A 31 -9.59 -10.98 -0.73
C ARG A 31 -9.75 -12.02 -1.83
N ASN A 32 -10.94 -12.54 -2.06
CA ASN A 32 -11.18 -13.64 -2.98
C ASN A 32 -11.76 -13.10 -4.29
N PRO A 33 -11.01 -13.14 -5.41
CA PRO A 33 -11.53 -12.74 -6.70
C PRO A 33 -12.75 -13.55 -7.11
N VAL A 34 -13.76 -12.87 -7.64
CA VAL A 34 -14.94 -13.47 -8.24
C VAL A 34 -14.94 -13.18 -9.73
N PHE A 35 -14.84 -14.24 -10.54
CA PHE A 35 -14.91 -14.12 -12.00
C PHE A 35 -16.27 -13.53 -12.42
N GLY A 36 -16.26 -12.53 -13.30
CA GLY A 36 -17.47 -11.82 -13.72
C GLY A 36 -18.15 -10.97 -12.64
N GLY A 37 -17.47 -10.71 -11.52
CA GLY A 37 -17.98 -9.85 -10.47
C GLY A 37 -18.27 -8.42 -10.96
N PRO A 38 -19.39 -7.80 -10.56
CA PRO A 38 -19.77 -6.45 -10.97
C PRO A 38 -18.86 -5.35 -10.42
N LEU A 39 -18.10 -5.63 -9.36
CA LEU A 39 -17.19 -4.66 -8.74
C LEU A 39 -15.75 -4.95 -9.14
N ILE A 40 -14.93 -3.89 -9.21
CA ILE A 40 -13.50 -3.97 -9.48
C ILE A 40 -12.75 -3.39 -8.28
N GLU A 41 -11.81 -4.16 -7.75
CA GLU A 41 -10.89 -3.72 -6.72
C GLU A 41 -9.55 -3.32 -7.36
N VAL A 42 -9.08 -2.11 -7.04
CA VAL A 42 -7.75 -1.62 -7.43
C VAL A 42 -6.91 -1.46 -6.16
N PRO A 43 -6.13 -2.50 -5.76
CA PRO A 43 -5.38 -2.47 -4.52
C PRO A 43 -4.47 -1.25 -4.38
N LEU A 44 -4.39 -0.69 -3.17
CA LEU A 44 -3.36 0.29 -2.85
C LEU A 44 -1.96 -0.34 -2.95
N SER A 45 -0.98 0.43 -3.39
CA SER A 45 0.42 -0.01 -3.43
C SER A 45 1.00 -0.05 -2.02
N TRP A 46 0.97 -1.24 -1.43
CA TRP A 46 1.54 -1.55 -0.13
C TRP A 46 2.51 -2.73 -0.26
N GLY A 47 3.49 -2.80 0.62
CA GLY A 47 4.42 -3.92 0.65
C GLY A 47 5.41 -3.85 1.80
N TYR A 48 6.43 -4.70 1.75
CA TYR A 48 7.54 -4.69 2.69
C TYR A 48 8.83 -4.29 2.00
N ASN A 49 9.70 -3.58 2.71
CA ASN A 49 11.01 -3.13 2.22
C ASN A 49 11.91 -4.30 1.76
N ARG A 50 11.82 -5.47 2.41
CA ARG A 50 12.71 -6.64 2.19
C ARG A 50 11.98 -7.98 2.41
N GLY A 51 12.64 -9.07 1.99
CA GLY A 51 12.20 -10.47 2.21
C GLY A 51 11.08 -10.95 1.28
N SER A 52 10.63 -12.20 1.45
CA SER A 52 9.55 -12.78 0.65
C SER A 52 8.20 -12.36 1.22
N TRP A 53 7.40 -11.62 0.44
CA TRP A 53 6.08 -11.17 0.87
C TRP A 53 5.14 -12.34 1.19
N ALA A 54 5.25 -13.46 0.47
CA ALA A 54 4.47 -14.66 0.74
C ALA A 54 4.82 -15.30 2.11
N LEU A 55 6.11 -15.36 2.46
CA LEU A 55 6.53 -15.81 3.78
C LEU A 55 6.00 -14.88 4.86
N TRP A 56 6.06 -13.57 4.65
CA TRP A 56 5.58 -12.59 5.63
C TRP A 56 4.08 -12.64 5.84
N THR A 57 3.29 -12.76 4.78
CA THR A 57 1.84 -12.96 4.87
C THR A 57 1.51 -14.21 5.69
N ARG A 58 2.27 -15.30 5.52
CA ARG A 58 2.10 -16.54 6.31
C ARG A 58 2.53 -16.41 7.77
N LEU A 59 3.54 -15.60 8.06
CA LEU A 59 4.02 -15.34 9.42
C LEU A 59 3.17 -14.29 10.16
N GLN A 60 2.36 -13.49 9.45
CA GLN A 60 1.58 -12.41 10.02
C GLN A 60 0.58 -12.86 11.11
N PRO A 61 -0.17 -13.98 10.95
CA PRO A 61 -1.03 -14.52 12.01
C PRO A 61 -0.23 -14.98 13.24
N LEU A 62 0.96 -15.56 13.03
CA LEU A 62 1.84 -16.01 14.11
C LEU A 62 2.38 -14.82 14.91
N LEU A 63 2.72 -13.71 14.25
CA LEU A 63 3.15 -12.46 14.90
C LEU A 63 2.01 -11.77 15.67
N ARG A 64 0.74 -12.00 15.29
CA ARG A 64 -0.45 -11.51 16.02
C ARG A 64 -0.82 -12.37 17.23
N GLN A 65 -0.19 -13.54 17.42
CA GLN A 65 -0.51 -14.39 18.58
C GLN A 65 -0.23 -13.66 19.90
N PRO A 66 -1.12 -13.78 20.90
CA PRO A 66 -1.01 -13.03 22.16
C PRO A 66 0.29 -13.31 22.91
N VAL A 67 0.86 -14.51 22.78
CA VAL A 67 2.17 -14.87 23.38
C VAL A 67 3.31 -14.06 22.74
N VAL A 68 3.33 -13.94 21.41
CA VAL A 68 4.34 -13.15 20.68
C VAL A 68 4.15 -11.64 20.93
N ARG A 69 2.90 -11.19 21.05
CA ARG A 69 2.54 -9.82 21.43
C ARG A 69 3.04 -9.46 22.83
N ARG A 70 2.96 -10.40 23.78
CA ARG A 70 3.45 -10.25 25.17
C ARG A 70 4.96 -10.18 25.26
N LEU A 71 5.67 -10.84 24.35
CA LEU A 71 7.14 -10.84 24.29
C LEU A 71 7.74 -9.57 23.65
N ARG A 72 6.92 -8.59 23.19
CA ARG A 72 7.36 -7.37 22.48
C ARG A 72 8.26 -7.63 21.26
N LEU A 73 8.33 -8.86 20.76
CA LEU A 73 9.19 -9.26 19.64
C LEU A 73 8.82 -8.53 18.35
N ALA A 74 7.54 -8.21 18.16
CA ALA A 74 7.07 -7.37 17.04
C ALA A 74 7.66 -5.94 17.09
N GLY A 75 7.84 -5.37 18.28
CA GLY A 75 8.46 -4.05 18.46
C GLY A 75 9.97 -4.07 18.18
N ILE A 76 10.65 -5.15 18.58
CA ILE A 76 12.08 -5.36 18.31
C ILE A 76 12.33 -5.59 16.80
N ALA A 77 11.47 -6.38 16.14
CA ALA A 77 11.53 -6.57 14.69
C ALA A 77 11.21 -5.28 13.89
N ALA A 78 10.34 -4.41 14.43
CA ALA A 78 10.07 -3.09 13.87
C ALA A 78 11.25 -2.12 14.08
N HIS A 79 11.95 -2.19 15.21
CA HIS A 79 13.13 -1.35 15.52
C HIS A 79 14.41 -1.81 14.83
N SER A 80 14.55 -3.09 14.48
CA SER A 80 15.74 -3.59 13.79
C SER A 80 15.80 -3.21 12.30
N GLY A 81 14.76 -2.56 11.76
CA GLY A 81 14.68 -2.15 10.35
C GLY A 81 14.62 -3.31 9.35
N LEU A 82 14.65 -4.56 9.82
CA LEU A 82 14.64 -5.77 9.00
C LEU A 82 13.33 -5.94 8.23
N LEU A 83 12.21 -5.48 8.80
CA LEU A 83 10.91 -5.58 8.16
C LEU A 83 10.05 -4.33 8.41
N ARG A 84 10.06 -3.41 7.44
CA ARG A 84 9.20 -2.23 7.46
C ARG A 84 8.13 -2.36 6.37
N ARG A 85 6.87 -2.26 6.77
CA ARG A 85 5.75 -2.09 5.85
C ARG A 85 5.83 -0.68 5.25
N ILE A 86 5.70 -0.59 3.94
CA ILE A 86 5.73 0.64 3.17
C ILE A 86 4.39 0.76 2.46
N CYS A 87 3.77 1.92 2.58
CA CYS A 87 2.65 2.36 1.75
C CYS A 87 3.20 3.36 0.73
N LEU A 88 2.70 3.33 -0.50
CA LEU A 88 3.01 4.35 -1.50
C LEU A 88 2.21 5.62 -1.19
N SER A 89 2.67 6.36 -0.18
CA SER A 89 2.05 7.60 0.27
C SER A 89 3.12 8.59 0.68
N PRO A 90 3.08 9.84 0.17
CA PRO A 90 4.01 10.90 0.58
C PRO A 90 3.83 11.33 2.04
N GLU A 91 2.69 11.01 2.68
CA GLU A 91 2.43 11.30 4.09
C GLU A 91 3.17 10.36 5.05
N ALA A 92 3.34 9.09 4.65
CA ALA A 92 3.80 8.02 5.54
C ALA A 92 5.19 7.47 5.18
N SER A 93 5.68 7.72 3.97
CA SER A 93 6.88 7.09 3.42
C SER A 93 7.83 8.11 2.80
N SER A 94 9.14 7.91 3.03
CA SER A 94 10.17 8.68 2.34
C SER A 94 10.24 8.30 0.86
N VAL A 95 10.76 9.20 0.02
CA VAL A 95 10.99 8.95 -1.42
C VAL A 95 11.77 7.65 -1.66
N ALA A 96 12.81 7.39 -0.87
CA ALA A 96 13.62 6.17 -0.99
C ALA A 96 12.82 4.90 -0.66
N ALA A 97 11.95 4.95 0.35
CA ALA A 97 11.08 3.84 0.71
C ALA A 97 10.04 3.59 -0.39
N MET A 98 9.42 4.65 -0.91
CA MET A 98 8.48 4.57 -2.03
C MET A 98 9.12 3.95 -3.27
N LEU A 99 10.30 4.40 -3.68
CA LEU A 99 11.03 3.81 -4.81
C LEU A 99 11.41 2.34 -4.58
N THR A 100 11.77 1.99 -3.34
CA THR A 100 12.03 0.59 -2.96
C THR A 100 10.80 -0.27 -3.13
N LEU A 101 9.64 0.20 -2.66
CA LEU A 101 8.37 -0.50 -2.83
C LEU A 101 8.01 -0.63 -4.32
N SER A 102 8.12 0.46 -5.08
CA SER A 102 7.76 0.49 -6.50
C SER A 102 8.58 -0.49 -7.32
N ARG A 103 9.90 -0.54 -7.13
CA ARG A 103 10.77 -1.54 -7.78
C ARG A 103 10.30 -2.95 -7.50
N ARG A 104 9.99 -3.25 -6.23
CA ARG A 104 9.55 -4.59 -5.83
C ARG A 104 8.17 -4.96 -6.41
N LEU A 105 7.25 -4.01 -6.53
CA LEU A 105 5.96 -4.23 -7.17
C LEU A 105 6.14 -4.50 -8.67
N ILE A 106 6.99 -3.72 -9.33
CA ILE A 106 7.35 -3.90 -10.75
C ILE A 106 8.01 -5.27 -10.97
N ASP A 107 8.97 -5.67 -10.12
CA ASP A 107 9.64 -6.96 -10.19
C ASP A 107 8.67 -8.15 -9.99
N GLN A 108 7.55 -7.92 -9.31
CA GLN A 108 6.47 -8.90 -9.15
C GLN A 108 5.42 -8.86 -10.27
N GLY A 109 5.66 -8.06 -11.32
CA GLY A 109 4.78 -7.94 -12.48
C GLY A 109 3.55 -7.07 -12.24
N VAL A 110 3.49 -6.30 -11.15
CA VAL A 110 2.39 -5.35 -10.93
C VAL A 110 2.50 -4.22 -11.96
N GLN A 111 1.44 -4.04 -12.75
CA GLN A 111 1.44 -3.12 -13.91
C GLN A 111 1.02 -1.68 -13.56
N TYR A 112 0.79 -1.37 -12.29
CA TYR A 112 0.39 -0.06 -11.81
C TYR A 112 1.00 0.24 -10.44
N LEU A 113 1.08 1.53 -10.09
CA LEU A 113 1.51 2.02 -8.80
C LEU A 113 0.48 3.03 -8.31
N HIS A 114 -0.25 2.67 -7.25
CA HIS A 114 -1.33 3.48 -6.69
C HIS A 114 -0.79 4.29 -5.50
N MET A 115 -0.49 5.57 -5.77
CA MET A 115 -0.10 6.52 -4.72
C MET A 115 -1.35 7.14 -4.09
N SER A 116 -1.41 7.19 -2.76
CA SER A 116 -2.54 7.78 -2.03
C SER A 116 -2.12 8.71 -0.90
N TRP A 117 -2.92 9.75 -0.68
CA TRP A 117 -2.80 10.69 0.44
C TRP A 117 -4.16 11.37 0.63
N HIS A 118 -4.34 12.06 1.76
CA HIS A 118 -5.58 12.72 2.09
C HIS A 118 -5.58 14.15 1.53
N SER A 119 -6.67 14.58 0.91
CA SER A 119 -6.79 15.95 0.36
C SER A 119 -6.63 17.02 1.44
N VAL A 120 -7.02 16.73 2.68
CA VAL A 120 -6.83 17.61 3.85
C VAL A 120 -5.36 17.88 4.15
N SER A 121 -4.43 17.03 3.70
CA SER A 121 -2.99 17.27 3.83
C SER A 121 -2.48 18.35 2.89
N LEU A 122 -3.30 18.84 1.96
CA LEU A 122 -2.97 20.02 1.15
C LEU A 122 -3.24 21.34 1.87
N GLN A 123 -3.83 21.28 3.07
CA GLN A 123 -4.09 22.43 3.91
C GLN A 123 -3.27 22.34 5.21
N PRO A 124 -2.56 23.40 5.60
CA PRO A 124 -1.77 23.39 6.83
C PRO A 124 -2.67 23.35 8.07
N GLY A 125 -2.24 22.59 9.09
CA GLY A 125 -2.83 22.57 10.42
C GLY A 125 -4.04 21.65 10.61
N LEU A 126 -4.49 20.94 9.57
CA LEU A 126 -5.64 20.03 9.65
C LEU A 126 -5.27 18.56 9.88
N THR A 127 -4.00 18.19 9.70
CA THR A 127 -3.52 16.83 9.90
C THR A 127 -2.18 16.82 10.65
N PRO A 128 -1.84 15.71 11.32
CA PRO A 128 -0.50 15.52 11.88
C PRO A 128 0.61 15.46 10.81
N TYR A 129 0.27 15.17 9.55
CA TYR A 129 1.23 15.08 8.45
C TYR A 129 1.63 16.45 7.92
N THR A 130 0.72 17.42 7.97
CA THR A 130 0.93 18.76 7.43
C THR A 130 0.50 19.84 8.43
N ALA A 131 1.20 19.90 9.57
CA ALA A 131 0.92 20.86 10.62
C ALA A 131 1.19 22.32 10.20
N THR A 132 2.16 22.53 9.30
CA THR A 132 2.59 23.86 8.84
C THR A 132 2.55 23.96 7.31
N ALA A 133 2.58 25.19 6.79
CA ALA A 133 2.70 25.41 5.35
C ALA A 133 3.99 24.78 4.79
N ALA A 134 5.08 24.80 5.56
CA ALA A 134 6.34 24.16 5.17
C ALA A 134 6.22 22.62 5.08
N ASP A 135 5.32 21.99 5.84
CA ASP A 135 5.03 20.56 5.69
C ASP A 135 4.29 20.27 4.38
N VAL A 136 3.34 21.13 3.99
CA VAL A 136 2.64 21.01 2.70
C VAL A 136 3.63 21.14 1.54
N GLU A 137 4.56 22.10 1.59
CA GLU A 137 5.63 22.21 0.60
C GLU A 137 6.53 20.97 0.54
N ARG A 138 6.85 20.39 1.71
CA ARG A 138 7.59 19.11 1.77
C ARG A 138 6.81 17.94 1.16
N LEU A 139 5.49 17.93 1.31
CA LEU A 139 4.62 16.92 0.70
C LEU A 139 4.70 17.01 -0.84
N TYR A 140 4.55 18.21 -1.40
CA TYR A 140 4.69 18.44 -2.85
C TYR A 140 6.09 18.08 -3.35
N ALA A 141 7.16 18.52 -2.68
CA ALA A 141 8.54 18.18 -3.04
C ALA A 141 8.81 16.66 -2.98
N THR A 142 8.16 15.95 -2.05
CA THR A 142 8.24 14.48 -1.96
C THR A 142 7.57 13.82 -3.16
N ILE A 143 6.41 14.30 -3.59
CA ILE A 143 5.69 13.80 -4.77
C ILE A 143 6.53 14.04 -6.03
N GLU A 144 6.99 15.26 -6.25
CA GLU A 144 7.82 15.66 -7.39
C GLU A 144 9.10 14.81 -7.45
N SER A 145 9.87 14.77 -6.36
CA SER A 145 11.10 13.99 -6.33
C SER A 145 10.86 12.49 -6.53
N TYR A 146 9.73 11.95 -6.09
CA TYR A 146 9.40 10.55 -6.34
C TYR A 146 9.09 10.30 -7.81
N ILE A 147 8.25 11.15 -8.42
CA ILE A 147 7.86 11.05 -9.84
C ILE A 147 9.10 11.13 -10.73
N ASP A 148 9.96 12.12 -10.53
CA ASP A 148 11.17 12.30 -11.34
C ASP A 148 12.10 11.09 -11.26
N ARG A 149 12.34 10.59 -10.05
CA ARG A 149 13.21 9.43 -9.83
C ARG A 149 12.60 8.14 -10.36
N LEU A 150 11.27 7.99 -10.32
CA LEU A 150 10.59 6.83 -10.89
C LEU A 150 10.63 6.86 -12.42
N ALA A 151 10.37 8.03 -13.03
CA ALA A 151 10.40 8.23 -14.47
C ALA A 151 11.78 7.93 -15.08
N ALA A 152 12.85 8.16 -14.31
CA ALA A 152 14.21 7.79 -14.69
C ALA A 152 14.47 6.27 -14.70
N ILE A 153 13.59 5.46 -14.10
CA ILE A 153 13.72 4.00 -13.99
C ILE A 153 12.78 3.29 -14.98
N VAL A 154 11.57 3.80 -15.15
CA VAL A 154 10.52 3.17 -15.97
C VAL A 154 9.63 4.24 -16.61
N PRO A 155 9.17 4.06 -17.86
CA PRO A 155 8.15 4.93 -18.44
C PRO A 155 6.88 4.93 -17.60
N ILE A 156 6.38 6.11 -17.28
CA ILE A 156 5.18 6.28 -16.45
C ILE A 156 4.06 6.96 -17.25
N ARG A 157 2.82 6.58 -16.95
CA ARG A 157 1.61 7.26 -17.43
C ARG A 157 0.68 7.47 -16.26
N PHE A 158 0.29 8.73 -16.03
CA PHE A 158 -0.67 9.06 -15.00
C PHE A 158 -2.08 8.69 -15.44
N ARG A 159 -2.84 8.11 -14.52
CA ARG A 159 -4.22 7.67 -14.69
C ARG A 159 -4.98 7.88 -13.39
N THR A 160 -6.27 8.10 -13.51
CA THR A 160 -7.22 7.96 -12.39
C THR A 160 -7.40 6.48 -12.04
N VAL A 161 -7.95 6.21 -10.85
CA VAL A 161 -8.27 4.84 -10.43
C VAL A 161 -9.29 4.19 -11.37
N SER A 162 -10.29 4.94 -11.85
CA SER A 162 -11.29 4.45 -12.80
C SER A 162 -10.68 4.05 -14.14
N GLU A 163 -9.79 4.88 -14.71
CA GLU A 163 -9.10 4.51 -15.96
C GLU A 163 -8.19 3.29 -15.76
N ALA A 164 -7.50 3.19 -14.62
CA ALA A 164 -6.69 2.01 -14.32
C ALA A 164 -7.55 0.75 -14.20
N ALA A 165 -8.73 0.85 -13.58
CA ALA A 165 -9.70 -0.24 -13.49
C ALA A 165 -10.17 -0.70 -14.88
N GLU A 166 -10.51 0.23 -15.78
CA GLU A 166 -10.94 -0.10 -17.14
C GLU A 166 -9.86 -0.84 -17.96
N ILE A 167 -8.59 -0.45 -17.78
CA ILE A 167 -7.46 -1.03 -18.54
C ILE A 167 -7.04 -2.39 -17.99
N LEU A 168 -7.09 -2.57 -16.67
CA LEU A 168 -6.45 -3.70 -15.97
C LEU A 168 -7.45 -4.72 -15.42
N ALA A 169 -8.75 -4.41 -15.37
CA ALA A 169 -9.72 -5.34 -14.84
C ALA A 169 -9.80 -6.60 -15.70
N PRO A 170 -9.91 -7.78 -15.07
CA PRO A 170 -10.30 -9.00 -15.77
C PRO A 170 -11.61 -8.79 -16.55
N PRO A 171 -11.88 -9.58 -17.61
CA PRO A 171 -13.16 -9.53 -18.30
C PRO A 171 -14.33 -9.82 -17.34
N LEU A 172 -15.50 -9.27 -17.70
CA LEU A 172 -16.78 -9.67 -17.11
C LEU A 172 -17.14 -11.11 -17.52
#